data_AF-A0A357LGQ6-F1
#
_entry.id   AF-A0A357LGQ6-F1
#
_cell.length_a   1.000
_cell.length_b   1.000
_cell.length_c   1.000
_cell.angle_alpha   90.00
_cell.angle_beta   90.00
_cell.angle_gamma   90.00
#
_symmetry.space_group_name_H-M   'P 1'
#
loop_
_entity.id
_entity.type
_entity.pdbx_description
1 polymer ?
#
loop_
_entity_poly.entity_id
_entity_poly.type
_entity_poly.pdbx_seq_one_letter_code
_entity_poly.pdbx_strand_id
1 'polypeptide(L)'
;DFEIDPITPFYGNDDFAKISPVRRIPVLIDGDAVVNDSSVIAQYLEEKYPAPSILPATPEARAQARWLEEFADSRLGDAFVWKGFGAVVVAPAVFGTPRDIDAFKRHLE
;
A
#
# COMPACT_ATOMS: atom_id res chain seq x y z
N ASP A 1 3.60 19.81 -8.39
CA ASP A 1 4.16 18.88 -9.39
C ASP A 1 4.87 17.75 -8.69
N PHE A 2 4.82 16.56 -9.26
CA PHE A 2 5.54 15.38 -8.77
C PHE A 2 6.09 14.60 -9.95
N GLU A 3 7.15 13.84 -9.72
CA GLU A 3 7.71 12.88 -10.67
C GLU A 3 7.48 11.47 -10.14
N ILE A 4 7.24 10.52 -11.03
CA ILE A 4 7.12 9.10 -10.69
C ILE A 4 8.41 8.41 -11.11
N ASP A 5 9.12 7.85 -10.15
CA ASP A 5 10.18 6.87 -10.40
C ASP A 5 9.57 5.45 -10.32
N PRO A 6 9.37 4.75 -11.46
CA PRO A 6 8.70 3.46 -11.47
C PRO A 6 9.63 2.35 -10.95
N ILE A 7 9.39 1.92 -9.72
CA ILE A 7 10.10 0.79 -9.11
C ILE A 7 9.23 -0.46 -9.15
N THR A 8 9.82 -1.58 -9.58
CA THR A 8 9.14 -2.88 -9.52
C THR A 8 9.10 -3.36 -8.06
N PRO A 9 7.92 -3.70 -7.51
CA PRO A 9 7.83 -4.22 -6.15
C PRO A 9 8.78 -5.40 -5.94
N PHE A 10 9.46 -5.45 -4.78
CA PHE A 10 10.45 -6.48 -4.41
C PHE A 10 11.76 -6.48 -5.23
N TYR A 11 11.86 -5.66 -6.27
CA TYR A 11 13.05 -5.49 -7.12
C TYR A 11 13.45 -4.00 -7.16
N GLY A 12 14.19 -3.57 -6.14
CA GLY A 12 14.80 -2.23 -6.07
C GLY A 12 16.32 -2.28 -6.12
N ASN A 13 16.94 -1.21 -6.62
CA ASN A 13 18.40 -1.06 -6.60
C ASN A 13 18.90 -0.65 -5.20
N ASP A 14 20.23 -0.55 -5.04
CA ASP A 14 20.84 -0.17 -3.76
C ASP A 14 20.42 1.22 -3.28
N ASP A 15 20.08 2.12 -4.21
CA ASP A 15 19.59 3.46 -3.87
C ASP A 15 18.18 3.43 -3.28
N PHE A 16 17.28 2.59 -3.81
CA PHE A 16 15.97 2.37 -3.22
C PHE A 16 16.05 1.78 -1.81
N ALA A 17 16.99 0.85 -1.58
CA ALA A 17 17.18 0.26 -0.26
C ALA A 17 17.61 1.28 0.81
N LYS A 18 18.22 2.41 0.42
CA LYS A 18 18.59 3.50 1.34
C LYS A 18 17.38 4.30 1.82
N ILE A 19 16.36 4.45 0.96
CA ILE A 19 15.16 5.25 1.25
C ILE A 19 13.97 4.40 1.74
N SER A 20 13.93 3.11 1.40
CA SER A 20 12.98 2.12 1.88
C SER A 20 13.71 0.94 2.53
N PRO A 21 14.00 1.00 3.84
CA PRO A 21 14.71 -0.07 4.54
C PRO A 21 14.01 -1.44 4.45
N VAL A 22 12.68 -1.44 4.34
CA VAL A 22 11.86 -2.64 4.17
C VAL A 22 11.65 -3.03 2.69
N ARG A 23 12.21 -2.24 1.75
CA ARG A 23 12.10 -2.42 0.30
C ARG A 23 10.66 -2.53 -0.20
N ARG A 24 9.78 -1.72 0.37
CA ARG A 24 8.37 -1.60 -0.03
C ARG A 24 8.11 -0.25 -0.66
N ILE A 25 7.29 -0.27 -1.71
CA ILE A 25 6.66 0.91 -2.27
C ILE A 25 5.26 1.08 -1.65
N PRO A 26 4.67 2.29 -1.65
CA PRO A 26 5.25 3.56 -2.12
C PRO A 26 6.24 4.19 -1.14
N VAL A 27 7.09 5.08 -1.69
CA VAL A 27 7.94 6.03 -0.94
C VAL A 27 7.72 7.41 -1.54
N LEU A 28 7.49 8.41 -0.69
CA LEU A 28 7.44 9.83 -1.08
C LEU A 28 8.75 10.50 -0.68
N ILE A 29 9.37 11.22 -1.61
CA ILE A 29 10.47 12.14 -1.34
C ILE A 29 9.95 13.56 -1.55
N ASP A 30 10.05 14.39 -0.53
CA ASP A 30 9.54 15.76 -0.53
C ASP A 30 10.56 16.70 0.15
N GLY A 31 11.42 17.29 -0.69
CA GLY A 31 12.62 18.00 -0.23
C GLY A 31 13.56 17.03 0.48
N ASP A 32 13.89 17.34 1.73
CA ASP A 32 14.75 16.49 2.58
C ASP A 32 13.96 15.39 3.31
N ALA A 33 12.63 15.35 3.20
CA ALA A 33 11.80 14.36 3.85
C ALA A 33 11.66 13.10 2.99
N VAL A 34 11.87 11.93 3.61
CA VAL A 34 11.59 10.61 3.01
C VAL A 34 10.51 9.93 3.84
N VAL A 35 9.34 9.74 3.25
CA VAL A 35 8.16 9.18 3.92
C VAL A 35 7.82 7.83 3.29
N ASN A 36 7.85 6.79 4.10
CA ASN A 36 7.51 5.43 3.69
C ASN A 36 6.08 5.12 4.12
N ASP A 37 5.47 4.12 3.46
CA ASP A 37 4.11 3.62 3.74
C ASP A 37 2.98 4.53 3.21
N SER A 38 1.99 3.96 2.53
CA SER A 38 0.92 4.73 1.87
C SER A 38 0.09 5.55 2.84
N SER A 39 -0.19 5.01 4.04
CA SER A 39 -1.11 5.62 5.00
C SER A 39 -0.41 6.76 5.74
N VAL A 40 0.89 6.58 6.01
CA VAL A 40 1.76 7.64 6.55
C VAL A 40 1.97 8.75 5.52
N ILE A 41 2.19 8.42 4.24
CA ILE A 41 2.28 9.41 3.15
C ILE A 41 0.98 10.24 3.05
N ALA A 42 -0.18 9.58 3.08
CA ALA A 42 -1.47 10.27 3.02
C ALA A 42 -1.65 11.24 4.20
N GLN A 43 -1.29 10.81 5.42
CA GLN A 43 -1.35 11.68 6.59
C GLN A 43 -0.36 12.84 6.51
N TYR A 44 0.88 12.59 6.09
CA TYR A 44 1.89 13.63 5.91
C TYR A 44 1.42 14.71 4.90
N LEU A 45 0.83 14.30 3.79
CA LEU A 45 0.31 15.22 2.78
C LEU A 45 -0.89 16.01 3.29
N GLU A 46 -1.80 15.41 4.05
CA GLU A 46 -2.91 16.10 4.71
C GLU A 46 -2.42 17.17 5.70
N GLU A 47 -1.32 16.92 6.41
CA GLU A 47 -0.75 17.85 7.39
C GLU A 47 0.08 18.97 6.73
N LYS A 48 0.89 18.64 5.71
CA LYS A 48 1.75 19.60 5.01
C LYS A 48 1.01 20.42 3.96
N TYR A 49 0.01 19.82 3.30
CA TYR A 49 -0.80 20.40 2.23
C TYR A 49 -2.29 20.25 2.54
N PRO A 50 -2.83 21.00 3.53
CA PRO A 50 -4.19 20.79 4.04
C PRO A 50 -5.32 21.16 3.07
N ALA A 51 -5.00 21.64 1.86
CA ALA A 51 -5.98 22.06 0.87
C ALA A 51 -5.60 21.54 -0.54
N PRO A 52 -6.49 20.78 -1.21
CA PRO A 52 -7.76 20.25 -0.70
C PRO A 52 -7.53 19.15 0.35
N SER A 53 -8.32 19.16 1.42
CA SER A 53 -8.29 18.07 2.42
C SER A 53 -8.92 16.80 1.82
N ILE A 54 -8.27 15.67 2.05
CA ILE A 54 -8.77 14.34 1.63
C ILE A 54 -9.62 13.67 2.72
N LEU A 55 -9.68 14.28 3.91
CA LEU A 55 -10.36 13.74 5.06
C LEU A 55 -11.61 14.56 5.40
N PRO A 56 -12.60 13.94 6.07
CA PRO A 56 -13.77 14.66 6.56
C PRO A 56 -13.42 15.76 7.59
N ALA A 57 -14.33 16.71 7.78
CA ALA A 57 -14.11 17.87 8.64
C ALA A 57 -14.15 17.56 10.14
N THR A 58 -14.95 16.58 10.58
CA THR A 58 -15.13 16.29 12.02
C THR A 58 -14.23 15.16 12.50
N PRO A 59 -13.81 15.17 13.78
CA PRO A 59 -13.00 14.09 14.35
C PRO A 59 -13.65 12.70 14.20
N GLU A 60 -14.96 12.59 14.37
CA GLU A 60 -15.71 11.33 14.27
C GLU A 60 -15.68 10.78 12.85
N ALA A 61 -15.88 11.65 11.85
CA ALA A 61 -15.84 11.24 10.45
C ALA A 61 -14.41 10.91 9.99
N ARG A 62 -13.40 11.61 10.51
CA ARG A 62 -11.98 11.26 10.31
C ARG A 62 -11.64 9.90 10.91
N ALA A 63 -12.17 9.59 12.09
CA ALA A 63 -11.99 8.29 12.72
C ALA A 63 -12.62 7.17 11.86
N GLN A 64 -13.82 7.40 11.31
CA GLN A 64 -14.44 6.44 10.40
C GLN A 64 -13.63 6.25 9.10
N ALA A 65 -13.11 7.32 8.51
CA ALA A 65 -12.26 7.25 7.33
C ALA A 65 -10.98 6.43 7.58
N ARG A 66 -10.31 6.67 8.72
CA ARG A 66 -9.11 5.91 9.14
C ARG A 66 -9.43 4.46 9.42
N TRP A 67 -10.58 4.16 10.03
CA TRP A 67 -11.00 2.78 10.26
C TRP A 67 -11.24 2.03 8.94
N LEU A 68 -11.85 2.68 7.94
CA LEU A 68 -12.04 2.08 6.62
C LEU A 68 -10.72 1.82 5.91
N GLU A 69 -9.76 2.74 6.03
CA GLU A 69 -8.42 2.62 5.49
C GLU A 69 -7.67 1.44 6.16
N GLU A 70 -7.64 1.37 7.49
CA GLU A 70 -7.04 0.25 8.23
C GLU A 70 -7.71 -1.10 7.91
N PHE A 71 -9.04 -1.11 7.79
CA PHE A 71 -9.78 -2.31 7.39
C PHE A 71 -9.37 -2.76 5.98
N ALA A 72 -9.13 -1.81 5.08
CA ALA A 72 -8.66 -2.09 3.73
C ALA A 72 -7.22 -2.62 3.73
N ASP A 73 -6.31 -2.01 4.49
CA ASP A 73 -4.90 -2.43 4.54
C ASP A 73 -4.75 -3.83 5.18
N SER A 74 -5.43 -4.06 6.29
CA SER A 74 -5.33 -5.32 7.03
C SER A 74 -6.19 -6.44 6.45
N ARG A 75 -7.52 -6.34 6.59
CA ARG A 75 -8.44 -7.46 6.30
C ARG A 75 -8.64 -7.65 4.81
N LEU A 76 -8.89 -6.56 4.07
CA LEU A 76 -9.06 -6.66 2.62
C LEU A 76 -7.71 -6.96 1.95
N GLY A 77 -6.63 -6.33 2.38
CA GLY A 77 -5.28 -6.57 1.88
C GLY A 77 -4.86 -8.04 2.00
N ASP A 78 -5.04 -8.65 3.16
CA ASP A 78 -4.79 -10.08 3.37
C ASP A 78 -5.62 -10.95 2.42
N ALA A 79 -6.93 -10.72 2.34
CA ALA A 79 -7.84 -11.52 1.53
C ALA A 79 -7.56 -11.39 0.03
N PHE A 80 -7.45 -10.16 -0.47
CA PHE A 80 -7.40 -9.87 -1.90
C PHE A 80 -5.99 -9.86 -2.48
N VAL A 81 -5.00 -9.33 -1.75
CA VAL A 81 -3.63 -9.22 -2.27
C VAL A 81 -2.86 -10.50 -2.03
N TRP A 82 -2.74 -10.97 -0.79
CA TRP A 82 -1.90 -12.14 -0.48
C TRP A 82 -2.58 -13.45 -0.84
N LYS A 83 -3.81 -13.62 -0.38
CA LYS A 83 -4.59 -14.86 -0.52
C LYS A 83 -5.28 -14.99 -1.88
N GLY A 84 -5.59 -13.87 -2.53
CA GLY A 84 -6.14 -13.82 -3.88
C GLY A 84 -5.06 -13.67 -4.94
N PHE A 85 -4.61 -12.44 -5.15
CA PHE A 85 -3.65 -12.12 -6.19
C PHE A 85 -2.33 -12.91 -6.05
N GLY A 86 -1.83 -13.07 -4.82
CA GLY A 86 -0.65 -13.87 -4.53
C GLY A 86 -0.80 -15.33 -4.95
N ALA A 87 -1.87 -15.99 -4.53
CA ALA A 87 -2.12 -17.40 -4.84
C ALA A 87 -2.52 -17.66 -6.30
N VAL A 88 -3.21 -16.72 -6.94
CA VAL A 88 -3.80 -16.90 -8.27
C VAL A 88 -2.93 -16.35 -9.40
N VAL A 89 -2.14 -15.30 -9.13
CA VAL A 89 -1.32 -14.62 -10.14
C VAL A 89 0.16 -14.78 -9.84
N VAL A 90 0.62 -14.33 -8.66
CA VAL A 90 2.06 -14.26 -8.36
C VAL A 90 2.69 -15.64 -8.25
N ALA A 91 2.16 -16.52 -7.40
CA ALA A 91 2.76 -17.84 -7.17
C ALA A 91 2.80 -18.70 -8.45
N PRO A 92 1.74 -18.73 -9.29
CA PRO A 92 1.79 -19.39 -10.58
C PRO A 92 2.81 -18.78 -11.55
N ALA A 93 2.91 -17.45 -11.61
CA ALA A 93 3.82 -16.77 -12.53
C ALA A 93 5.30 -16.89 -12.11
N VAL A 94 5.58 -16.91 -10.80
CA VAL A 94 6.94 -16.90 -10.25
C VAL A 94 7.45 -18.31 -9.93
N PHE A 95 6.60 -19.17 -9.38
CA PHE A 95 6.97 -20.50 -8.88
C PHE A 95 6.35 -21.65 -9.67
N GLY A 96 5.53 -21.38 -10.70
CA GLY A 96 4.91 -22.40 -11.54
C GLY A 96 3.83 -23.23 -10.83
N THR A 97 3.32 -22.78 -9.68
CA THR A 97 2.27 -23.48 -8.95
C THR A 97 0.93 -23.42 -9.70
N PRO A 98 0.06 -24.43 -9.59
CA PRO A 98 -1.30 -24.34 -10.12
C PRO A 98 -2.07 -23.16 -9.51
N ARG A 99 -2.94 -22.54 -10.30
CA ARG A 99 -3.84 -21.48 -9.81
C ARG A 99 -4.87 -22.10 -8.87
N ASP A 100 -4.92 -21.64 -7.61
CA ASP A 100 -5.89 -22.12 -6.62
C ASP A 100 -7.00 -21.08 -6.38
N ILE A 101 -8.00 -21.09 -7.27
CA ILE A 101 -9.17 -20.20 -7.19
C ILE A 101 -10.04 -20.52 -5.98
N ASP A 102 -10.08 -21.77 -5.55
CA ASP A 102 -10.92 -22.20 -4.44
C ASP A 102 -10.29 -21.82 -3.09
N ALA A 103 -8.96 -21.76 -2.98
CA ALA A 103 -8.26 -21.15 -1.84
C ALA A 103 -8.65 -19.68 -1.67
N PHE A 104 -8.71 -18.93 -2.76
CA PHE A 104 -9.13 -17.54 -2.68
C PHE A 104 -10.57 -17.41 -2.16
N LYS A 105 -11.50 -18.22 -2.67
CA LYS A 105 -12.91 -18.21 -2.19
C LYS A 105 -13.03 -18.52 -0.70
N ARG A 106 -12.26 -19.47 -0.17
CA ARG A 106 -12.24 -19.82 1.27
C ARG A 106 -11.82 -18.67 2.19
N HIS A 107 -11.19 -17.63 1.65
CA HIS A 107 -10.68 -16.50 2.42
C HIS A 107 -11.59 -15.27 2.41
N LEU A 108 -12.65 -15.31 1.60
CA LEU A 108 -13.68 -14.29 1.49
C LEU A 108 -14.86 -14.51 2.44
N GLU A 109 -15.02 -15.72 2.97
CA GLU A 109 -15.94 -16.07 4.07
C GLU A 109 -15.36 -15.64 5.43
#